data_AF-A0A975SJE7-F1
#
_entry.id   AF-A0A975SJE7-F1
#
_cell.length_a   1.000
_cell.length_b   1.000
_cell.length_c   1.000
_cell.angle_alpha   90.00
_cell.angle_beta   90.00
_cell.angle_gamma   90.00
#
_symmetry.space_group_name_H-M   'P 1'
#
loop_
_entity.id
_entity.type
_entity.pdbx_description
1 polymer ?
#
loop_
_entity_poly.entity_id
_entity_poly.type
_entity_poly.pdbx_seq_one_letter_code
_entity_poly.pdbx_strand_id
1 'polypeptide(L)'
;MDDLSLGSARLGAAPERVARINVDAFRHNVRLLNQLAAPAETMLAVKADAYGHGMVPLAFAALEAGATSLAVLDIPAALVLRAAGITAPIFAWMHAPDADFGAAAAADIDLGLSAVWQLEAIAAAAQANAPRVHLKIDTGLHRNGASVEQWPGLVQAAMAADAAGVVRLHAAWSHLADASPADDEEAYAHFRQAVDVAEGLGARFEALHLAASSAGIRMPGARLSFVRFGIAAYGISPFDDETALELGLRPVMTLAAPVASLKRVGAGHGVSYGFDYRTTRPTTLALVPLGYADGVPRAANGRGQVWLKGRRYPIAGRIAMDQFVIDVGDDVVAVGDEVIVFGEGRTAVEQEPGTGVPTAEDWAGFAHTIGDEIVARVGPRVPRVYLTDDADAGEDAAEASATDGSAADPDRWVIADPEAMHDFGFGFASRLGAGDVLVLTGELGAGKTTFTRGLGEGLGVRGSVTSPTFVLARTHPNLTTGVPLVHVDAYRLGNAAELDDLDIDFGGSIVVVEWGSGLIDRIVGDYLELVIERPMGRAGSTDGGGADADETGEAPVEPRVVTLHRRRRADG
;
A
#
# COMPACT_ATOMS: atom_id res chain seq x y z
N MET A 1 -11.33 46.06 -30.54
CA MET A 1 -9.90 46.20 -30.83
C MET A 1 -9.22 46.01 -29.49
N ASP A 2 -8.60 44.90 -29.17
CA ASP A 2 -8.18 43.78 -30.00
C ASP A 2 -8.27 42.49 -29.20
N ASP A 3 -8.43 41.43 -29.97
CA ASP A 3 -8.37 40.03 -29.65
C ASP A 3 -6.96 39.63 -29.19
N LEU A 4 -6.84 38.91 -28.08
CA LEU A 4 -5.64 38.15 -27.73
C LEU A 4 -6.11 36.81 -27.14
N SER A 5 -6.10 35.80 -28.00
CA SER A 5 -6.40 34.42 -27.70
C SER A 5 -5.48 33.85 -26.61
N LEU A 6 -6.08 33.22 -25.59
CA LEU A 6 -5.37 32.41 -24.60
C LEU A 6 -5.06 31.05 -25.20
N GLY A 7 -3.79 30.82 -25.55
CA GLY A 7 -3.27 29.52 -25.93
C GLY A 7 -3.33 28.52 -24.77
N SER A 8 -3.70 27.27 -25.09
CA SER A 8 -3.75 26.16 -24.15
C SER A 8 -2.35 25.82 -23.60
N ALA A 9 -2.19 25.81 -22.27
CA ALA A 9 -0.99 25.31 -21.59
C ALA A 9 -1.29 23.99 -20.85
N ARG A 10 -0.36 23.04 -20.95
CA ARG A 10 -0.47 21.59 -20.67
C ARG A 10 -0.41 21.22 -19.17
N LEU A 11 -0.98 20.05 -18.83
CA LEU A 11 -1.03 19.32 -17.53
C LEU A 11 0.36 19.04 -16.89
N GLY A 12 0.49 18.98 -15.56
CA GLY A 12 1.72 18.57 -14.82
C GLY A 12 1.41 17.88 -13.48
N ALA A 13 2.30 17.18 -12.76
CA ALA A 13 3.55 16.46 -13.05
C ALA A 13 3.64 15.27 -12.05
N ALA A 14 4.28 14.16 -12.42
CA ALA A 14 4.27 12.87 -11.69
C ALA A 14 5.01 12.88 -10.31
N PRO A 15 4.65 12.00 -9.35
CA PRO A 15 5.34 11.87 -8.05
C PRO A 15 6.82 11.49 -8.16
N GLU A 16 7.65 11.90 -7.18
CA GLU A 16 9.10 11.64 -7.16
C GLU A 16 9.49 10.15 -7.05
N ARG A 17 8.60 9.29 -6.54
CA ARG A 17 8.72 7.83 -6.51
C ARG A 17 7.34 7.24 -6.30
N VAL A 18 7.02 6.12 -6.95
CA VAL A 18 5.68 5.52 -6.86
C VAL A 18 5.71 4.01 -7.07
N ALA A 19 4.87 3.31 -6.32
CA ALA A 19 4.48 1.93 -6.59
C ALA A 19 3.06 1.93 -7.13
N ARG A 20 2.89 1.76 -8.44
CA ARG A 20 1.58 1.64 -9.07
C ARG A 20 1.10 0.20 -8.91
N ILE A 21 -0.10 0.01 -8.38
CA ILE A 21 -0.70 -1.29 -8.08
C ILE A 21 -1.87 -1.48 -9.03
N ASN A 22 -1.71 -2.32 -10.06
CA ASN A 22 -2.79 -2.64 -10.98
C ASN A 22 -3.75 -3.65 -10.33
N VAL A 23 -4.89 -3.15 -9.85
CA VAL A 23 -5.89 -3.96 -9.15
C VAL A 23 -6.56 -4.95 -10.10
N ASP A 24 -6.68 -4.63 -11.39
CA ASP A 24 -7.29 -5.52 -12.38
C ASP A 24 -6.35 -6.65 -12.81
N ALA A 25 -5.05 -6.40 -12.87
CA ALA A 25 -4.04 -7.46 -12.97
C ALA A 25 -4.13 -8.43 -11.77
N PHE A 26 -4.29 -7.90 -10.56
CA PHE A 26 -4.48 -8.73 -9.37
C PHE A 26 -5.77 -9.56 -9.44
N ARG A 27 -6.91 -8.94 -9.79
CA ARG A 27 -8.19 -9.65 -9.98
C ARG A 27 -8.09 -10.72 -11.07
N HIS A 28 -7.41 -10.42 -12.19
CA HIS A 28 -7.14 -11.39 -13.25
C HIS A 28 -6.39 -12.61 -12.72
N ASN A 29 -5.28 -12.40 -12.01
CA ASN A 29 -4.50 -13.47 -11.41
C ASN A 29 -5.33 -14.31 -10.44
N VAL A 30 -6.09 -13.66 -9.55
CA VAL A 30 -6.96 -14.38 -8.59
C VAL A 30 -7.99 -15.24 -9.33
N ARG A 31 -8.65 -14.73 -10.36
CA ARG A 31 -9.62 -15.52 -11.16
C ARG A 31 -8.97 -16.72 -11.84
N LEU A 32 -7.78 -16.53 -12.43
CA LEU A 32 -7.01 -17.61 -13.05
C LEU A 32 -6.64 -18.69 -12.04
N LEU A 33 -6.13 -18.29 -10.88
CA LEU A 33 -5.73 -19.20 -9.80
C LEU A 33 -6.95 -19.94 -9.21
N ASN A 34 -8.10 -19.28 -9.09
CA ASN A 34 -9.36 -19.90 -8.69
C ASN A 34 -9.79 -21.01 -9.66
N GLN A 35 -9.71 -20.73 -10.97
CA GLN A 35 -10.02 -21.73 -12.01
C GLN A 35 -9.06 -22.91 -11.96
N LEU A 36 -7.78 -22.64 -11.72
CA LEU A 36 -6.74 -23.67 -11.62
C LEU A 36 -6.94 -24.56 -10.39
N ALA A 37 -7.31 -23.97 -9.24
CA ALA A 37 -7.49 -24.71 -7.99
C ALA A 37 -8.77 -25.55 -7.95
N ALA A 38 -9.78 -25.20 -8.75
CA ALA A 38 -11.08 -25.86 -8.75
C ALA A 38 -10.96 -27.40 -8.83
N PRO A 39 -11.75 -28.16 -8.03
CA PRO A 39 -12.85 -27.69 -7.19
C PRO A 39 -12.44 -27.20 -5.80
N ALA A 40 -11.14 -27.16 -5.47
CA ALA A 40 -10.69 -26.61 -4.20
C ALA A 40 -10.99 -25.11 -4.13
N GLU A 41 -11.35 -24.65 -2.94
CA GLU A 41 -11.51 -23.22 -2.67
C GLU A 41 -10.15 -22.53 -2.55
N THR A 42 -10.14 -21.20 -2.58
CA THR A 42 -8.91 -20.42 -2.49
C THR A 42 -8.91 -19.49 -1.27
N MET A 43 -7.79 -19.53 -0.56
CA MET A 43 -7.49 -18.65 0.56
C MET A 43 -6.36 -17.73 0.15
N LEU A 44 -6.62 -16.43 0.03
CA LEU A 44 -5.66 -15.47 -0.50
C LEU A 44 -4.81 -14.88 0.63
N ALA A 45 -3.50 -15.10 0.55
CA ALA A 45 -2.55 -14.61 1.55
C ALA A 45 -2.22 -13.13 1.31
N VAL A 46 -2.64 -12.27 2.24
CA VAL A 46 -2.42 -10.81 2.24
C VAL A 46 -1.50 -10.34 3.37
N LYS A 47 -0.66 -11.25 3.89
CA LYS A 47 0.38 -10.95 4.90
C LYS A 47 1.41 -9.93 4.39
N ALA A 48 2.14 -9.33 5.33
CA ALA A 48 3.19 -8.35 5.04
C ALA A 48 2.70 -7.22 4.11
N ASP A 49 1.59 -6.61 4.49
CA ASP A 49 0.89 -5.58 3.72
C ASP A 49 0.55 -6.02 2.27
N ALA A 50 -0.01 -7.22 2.12
CA ALA A 50 -0.20 -7.88 0.82
C ALA A 50 1.09 -7.89 -0.02
N TYR A 51 2.18 -8.41 0.56
CA TYR A 51 3.50 -8.46 -0.08
C TYR A 51 3.98 -7.07 -0.55
N GLY A 52 3.68 -6.02 0.22
CA GLY A 52 4.02 -4.62 -0.10
C GLY A 52 3.07 -3.92 -1.08
N HIS A 53 1.96 -4.54 -1.49
CA HIS A 53 1.01 -3.93 -2.43
C HIS A 53 -0.13 -3.16 -1.74
N GLY A 54 -0.30 -3.33 -0.43
CA GLY A 54 -1.37 -2.74 0.38
C GLY A 54 -2.47 -3.73 0.71
N MET A 55 -2.56 -4.08 1.99
CA MET A 55 -3.38 -5.19 2.49
C MET A 55 -4.88 -4.96 2.29
N VAL A 56 -5.40 -3.81 2.69
CA VAL A 56 -6.85 -3.57 2.71
C VAL A 56 -7.43 -3.52 1.29
N PRO A 57 -6.89 -2.73 0.33
CA PRO A 57 -7.45 -2.68 -1.02
C PRO A 57 -7.41 -4.05 -1.72
N LEU A 58 -6.33 -4.81 -1.57
CA LEU A 58 -6.20 -6.11 -2.23
C LEU A 58 -6.98 -7.22 -1.52
N ALA A 59 -7.27 -7.11 -0.22
CA ALA A 59 -8.20 -8.01 0.45
C ALA A 59 -9.60 -7.92 -0.17
N PHE A 60 -10.13 -6.72 -0.42
CA PHE A 60 -11.40 -6.53 -1.12
C PHE A 60 -11.34 -7.05 -2.56
N ALA A 61 -10.30 -6.69 -3.31
CA ALA A 61 -10.14 -7.13 -4.70
C ALA A 61 -10.05 -8.66 -4.83
N ALA A 62 -9.41 -9.34 -3.87
CA ALA A 62 -9.33 -10.80 -3.84
C ALA A 62 -10.71 -11.44 -3.71
N LEU A 63 -11.52 -10.95 -2.77
CA LEU A 63 -12.88 -11.46 -2.53
C LEU A 63 -13.81 -11.16 -3.71
N GLU A 64 -13.73 -9.96 -4.29
CA GLU A 64 -14.46 -9.60 -5.52
C GLU A 64 -14.09 -10.51 -6.71
N ALA A 65 -12.83 -10.95 -6.77
CA ALA A 65 -12.35 -11.87 -7.79
C ALA A 65 -12.68 -13.35 -7.52
N GLY A 66 -13.34 -13.65 -6.39
CA GLY A 66 -13.87 -14.98 -6.06
C GLY A 66 -13.03 -15.79 -5.09
N ALA A 67 -12.04 -15.20 -4.41
CA ALA A 67 -11.44 -15.83 -3.23
C ALA A 67 -12.50 -16.09 -2.15
N THR A 68 -12.48 -17.25 -1.50
CA THR A 68 -13.49 -17.57 -0.47
C THR A 68 -13.04 -17.16 0.94
N SER A 69 -11.74 -16.98 1.15
CA SER A 69 -11.17 -16.61 2.44
C SER A 69 -9.82 -15.88 2.29
N LEU A 70 -9.34 -15.28 3.37
CA LEU A 70 -8.05 -14.58 3.44
C LEU A 70 -7.12 -15.19 4.48
N ALA A 71 -5.82 -15.09 4.24
CA ALA A 71 -4.77 -15.52 5.16
C ALA A 71 -3.85 -14.35 5.53
N VAL A 72 -3.66 -14.12 6.82
CA VAL A 72 -2.74 -13.11 7.37
C VAL A 72 -1.78 -13.75 8.38
N LEU A 73 -0.64 -13.12 8.63
CA LEU A 73 0.37 -13.70 9.51
C LEU A 73 -0.15 -13.84 10.95
N ASP A 74 -0.74 -12.76 11.49
CA ASP A 74 -1.04 -12.60 12.90
C ASP A 74 -2.43 -11.98 13.16
N ILE A 75 -2.84 -12.00 14.43
CA ILE A 75 -4.14 -11.48 14.89
C ILE A 75 -4.26 -9.96 14.65
N PRO A 76 -3.26 -9.10 14.92
CA PRO A 76 -3.35 -7.67 14.61
C PRO A 76 -3.69 -7.37 13.16
N ALA A 77 -3.04 -8.03 12.19
CA ALA A 77 -3.38 -7.87 10.78
C ALA A 77 -4.81 -8.32 10.46
N ALA A 78 -5.28 -9.40 11.09
CA ALA A 78 -6.66 -9.88 10.94
C ALA A 78 -7.68 -8.86 11.46
N LEU A 79 -7.39 -8.23 12.60
CA LEU A 79 -8.25 -7.20 13.19
C LEU A 79 -8.31 -5.93 12.34
N VAL A 80 -7.22 -5.55 11.67
CA VAL A 80 -7.23 -4.44 10.68
C VAL A 80 -8.21 -4.74 9.54
N LEU A 81 -8.20 -5.95 9.00
CA LEU A 81 -9.14 -6.36 7.95
C LEU A 81 -10.60 -6.37 8.44
N ARG A 82 -10.85 -6.82 9.67
CA ARG A 82 -12.17 -6.76 10.31
C ARG A 82 -12.65 -5.33 10.50
N ALA A 83 -11.78 -4.45 11.00
CA ALA A 83 -12.09 -3.03 11.19
C ALA A 83 -12.35 -2.28 9.86
N ALA A 84 -11.79 -2.79 8.75
CA ALA A 84 -12.05 -2.31 7.40
C ALA A 84 -13.38 -2.83 6.80
N GLY A 85 -14.06 -3.78 7.47
CA GLY A 85 -15.36 -4.30 7.03
C GLY A 85 -15.31 -5.65 6.30
N ILE A 86 -14.17 -6.35 6.31
CA ILE A 86 -14.09 -7.70 5.73
C ILE A 86 -14.88 -8.68 6.60
N THR A 87 -15.87 -9.34 6.01
CA THR A 87 -16.72 -10.35 6.68
C THR A 87 -16.40 -11.79 6.27
N ALA A 88 -15.65 -12.00 5.19
CA ALA A 88 -15.19 -13.33 4.77
C ALA A 88 -14.30 -13.99 5.84
N PRO A 89 -14.16 -15.33 5.86
CA PRO A 89 -13.25 -16.01 6.78
C PRO A 89 -11.82 -15.48 6.67
N ILE A 90 -11.18 -15.22 7.82
CA ILE A 90 -9.78 -14.79 7.91
C ILE A 90 -9.03 -15.76 8.79
N PHE A 91 -7.95 -16.32 8.25
CA PHE A 91 -7.06 -17.24 8.93
C PHE A 91 -5.75 -16.56 9.37
N ALA A 92 -5.42 -16.64 10.66
CA ALA A 92 -4.16 -16.18 11.23
C ALA A 92 -3.44 -17.35 11.92
N TRP A 93 -2.12 -17.47 11.79
CA TRP A 93 -1.40 -18.69 12.22
C TRP A 93 -0.11 -18.49 13.02
N MET A 94 0.41 -17.27 13.07
CA MET A 94 1.58 -16.96 13.88
C MET A 94 1.12 -16.24 15.14
N HIS A 95 1.30 -16.89 16.28
CA HIS A 95 0.80 -16.40 17.56
C HIS A 95 1.96 -16.27 18.54
N ALA A 96 2.11 -15.07 19.11
CA ALA A 96 2.97 -14.86 20.26
C ALA A 96 2.31 -15.46 21.52
N PRO A 97 3.08 -15.79 22.57
CA PRO A 97 2.53 -16.29 23.83
C PRO A 97 1.50 -15.36 24.48
N ASP A 98 1.63 -14.05 24.27
CA ASP A 98 0.78 -12.97 24.78
C ASP A 98 -0.23 -12.45 23.73
N ALA A 99 -0.43 -13.19 22.65
CA ALA A 99 -1.41 -12.81 21.63
C ALA A 99 -2.83 -12.73 22.21
N ASP A 100 -3.60 -11.73 21.76
CA ASP A 100 -4.97 -11.52 22.22
C ASP A 100 -5.96 -12.49 21.53
N PHE A 101 -5.98 -13.73 22.01
CA PHE A 101 -6.92 -14.76 21.53
C PHE A 101 -8.38 -14.40 21.81
N GLY A 102 -8.65 -13.57 22.82
CA GLY A 102 -10.00 -13.09 23.13
C GLY A 102 -10.53 -12.16 22.04
N ALA A 103 -9.72 -11.18 21.62
CA ALA A 103 -10.04 -10.30 20.50
C ALA A 103 -10.19 -11.08 19.19
N ALA A 104 -9.32 -12.07 18.94
CA ALA A 104 -9.43 -12.92 17.76
C ALA A 104 -10.78 -13.67 17.69
N ALA A 105 -11.22 -14.25 18.80
CA ALA A 105 -12.51 -14.95 18.87
C ALA A 105 -13.72 -14.01 18.79
N ALA A 106 -13.64 -12.84 19.44
CA ALA A 106 -14.68 -11.82 19.33
C ALA A 106 -14.86 -11.31 17.89
N ALA A 107 -13.78 -11.29 17.11
CA ALA A 107 -13.77 -10.87 15.71
C ALA A 107 -13.91 -12.02 14.70
N ASP A 108 -14.27 -13.23 15.15
CA ASP A 108 -14.45 -14.43 14.30
C ASP A 108 -13.24 -14.69 13.37
N ILE A 109 -12.05 -14.75 13.98
CA ILE A 109 -10.79 -15.09 13.30
C ILE A 109 -10.48 -16.58 13.48
N ASP A 110 -10.17 -17.27 12.38
CA ASP A 110 -9.72 -18.66 12.39
C ASP A 110 -8.24 -18.72 12.82
N LEU A 111 -7.90 -19.63 13.72
CA LEU A 111 -6.59 -19.70 14.38
C LEU A 111 -5.79 -20.94 14.00
N GLY A 112 -4.53 -20.75 13.59
CA GLY A 112 -3.59 -21.82 13.28
C GLY A 112 -2.82 -22.27 14.51
N LEU A 113 -3.04 -23.51 14.95
CA LEU A 113 -2.47 -24.04 16.17
C LEU A 113 -1.42 -25.11 15.89
N SER A 114 -0.24 -24.97 16.48
CA SER A 114 0.90 -25.87 16.34
C SER A 114 1.27 -26.55 17.65
N ALA A 115 0.72 -26.11 18.79
CA ALA A 115 1.07 -26.64 20.10
C ALA A 115 -0.07 -26.50 21.11
N VAL A 116 -0.06 -27.38 22.13
CA VAL A 116 -1.10 -27.46 23.16
C VAL A 116 -1.23 -26.16 23.97
N TRP A 117 -0.11 -25.46 24.22
CA TRP A 117 -0.14 -24.21 24.99
C TRP A 117 -1.07 -23.16 24.36
N GLN A 118 -1.26 -23.16 23.04
CA GLN A 118 -2.14 -22.22 22.36
C GLN A 118 -3.61 -22.53 22.66
N LEU A 119 -3.98 -23.81 22.77
CA LEU A 119 -5.32 -24.23 23.22
C LEU A 119 -5.56 -23.80 24.67
N GLU A 120 -4.56 -23.97 25.54
CA GLU A 120 -4.62 -23.55 26.93
C GLU A 120 -4.78 -22.02 27.06
N ALA A 121 -4.07 -21.25 26.24
CA ALA A 121 -4.20 -19.80 26.18
C ALA A 121 -5.59 -19.34 25.69
N ILE A 122 -6.15 -20.02 24.66
CA ILE A 122 -7.51 -19.77 24.19
C ILE A 122 -8.52 -20.07 25.31
N ALA A 123 -8.39 -21.22 25.99
CA ALA A 123 -9.26 -21.60 27.10
C ALA A 123 -9.21 -20.58 28.25
N ALA A 124 -8.03 -20.02 28.54
CA ALA A 124 -7.83 -19.05 29.61
C ALA A 124 -8.43 -17.66 29.30
N ALA A 125 -8.59 -17.30 28.02
CA ALA A 125 -9.06 -15.99 27.60
C ALA A 125 -10.57 -15.73 27.82
N ALA A 126 -11.33 -16.70 28.35
CA ALA A 126 -12.75 -16.59 28.70
C ALA A 126 -13.61 -15.90 27.61
N GLN A 127 -13.89 -16.63 26.54
CA GLN A 127 -14.44 -16.05 25.30
C GLN A 127 -15.96 -16.26 25.20
N ALA A 128 -16.66 -15.29 24.61
CA ALA A 128 -18.09 -15.43 24.32
C ALA A 128 -18.38 -16.41 23.16
N ASN A 129 -17.42 -16.56 22.23
CA ASN A 129 -17.52 -17.40 21.05
C ASN A 129 -16.31 -18.34 20.94
N ALA A 130 -16.53 -19.55 20.46
CA ALA A 130 -15.47 -20.52 20.20
C ALA A 130 -14.85 -20.29 18.80
N PRO A 131 -13.57 -19.89 18.69
CA PRO A 131 -12.92 -19.69 17.40
C PRO A 131 -12.75 -21.01 16.68
N ARG A 132 -12.78 -20.98 15.34
CA ARG A 132 -12.40 -22.14 14.52
C ARG A 132 -10.88 -22.30 14.57
N VAL A 133 -10.42 -23.54 14.71
CA VAL A 133 -9.00 -23.85 14.82
C VAL A 133 -8.54 -24.81 13.73
N HIS A 134 -7.35 -24.52 13.20
CA HIS A 134 -6.68 -25.29 12.17
C HIS A 134 -5.39 -25.88 12.76
N LEU A 135 -5.35 -27.19 12.95
CA LEU A 135 -4.18 -27.85 13.54
C LEU A 135 -3.07 -28.02 12.52
N LYS A 136 -1.87 -27.59 12.87
CA LYS A 136 -0.69 -27.63 12.01
C LYS A 136 0.22 -28.79 12.38
N ILE A 137 0.42 -29.71 11.44
CA ILE A 137 1.48 -30.73 11.51
C ILE A 137 2.71 -30.21 10.77
N ASP A 138 3.90 -30.46 11.31
CA ASP A 138 5.16 -30.29 10.60
C ASP A 138 5.49 -31.57 9.81
N THR A 139 5.56 -31.43 8.48
CA THR A 139 5.81 -32.54 7.55
C THR A 139 7.19 -32.48 6.90
N GLY A 140 8.12 -31.70 7.47
CA GLY A 140 9.52 -31.62 7.02
C GLY A 140 10.05 -30.19 6.84
N LEU A 141 9.20 -29.17 6.95
CA LEU A 141 9.65 -27.77 6.84
C LEU A 141 10.33 -27.28 8.12
N HIS A 142 10.00 -27.85 9.28
CA HIS A 142 10.65 -27.54 10.57
C HIS A 142 10.61 -26.08 11.00
N ARG A 143 9.60 -25.34 10.50
CA ARG A 143 9.40 -23.91 10.80
C ARG A 143 8.37 -23.68 11.90
N ASN A 144 7.21 -24.35 11.79
CA ASN A 144 6.10 -24.27 12.73
C ASN A 144 5.20 -25.49 12.49
N GLY A 145 4.42 -25.91 13.47
CA GLY A 145 3.63 -27.14 13.46
C GLY A 145 4.09 -28.11 14.55
N ALA A 146 3.20 -29.00 14.97
CA ALA A 146 3.56 -30.07 15.88
C ALA A 146 4.47 -31.08 15.16
N SER A 147 5.47 -31.61 15.85
CA SER A 147 6.21 -32.76 15.32
C SER A 147 5.32 -34.00 15.23
N VAL A 148 5.77 -35.03 14.51
CA VAL A 148 5.06 -36.32 14.41
C VAL A 148 4.79 -36.92 15.80
N GLU A 149 5.72 -36.76 16.74
CA GLU A 149 5.60 -37.25 18.12
C GLU A 149 4.59 -36.43 18.93
N GLN A 150 4.51 -35.12 18.68
CA GLN A 150 3.62 -34.21 19.39
C GLN A 150 2.19 -34.21 18.83
N TRP A 151 2.03 -34.58 17.57
CA TRP A 151 0.76 -34.50 16.84
C TRP A 151 -0.40 -35.24 17.52
N PRO A 152 -0.27 -36.50 17.97
CA PRO A 152 -1.36 -37.18 18.69
C PRO A 152 -1.83 -36.41 19.93
N GLY A 153 -0.90 -35.84 20.70
CA GLY A 153 -1.22 -35.06 21.89
C GLY A 153 -1.95 -33.76 21.57
N LEU A 154 -1.52 -33.05 20.53
CA LEU A 154 -2.21 -31.84 20.06
C LEU A 154 -3.64 -32.15 19.58
N VAL A 155 -3.83 -33.22 18.80
CA VAL A 155 -5.14 -33.64 18.30
C VAL A 155 -6.08 -33.99 19.45
N GLN A 156 -5.62 -34.80 20.41
CA GLN A 156 -6.43 -35.16 21.59
C GLN A 156 -6.83 -33.95 22.42
N ALA A 157 -5.90 -33.02 22.65
CA ALA A 157 -6.18 -31.77 23.36
C ALA A 157 -7.21 -30.91 22.62
N ALA A 158 -7.09 -30.79 21.30
CA ALA A 158 -8.02 -30.05 20.47
C ALA A 158 -9.42 -30.67 20.48
N MET A 159 -9.54 -32.00 20.38
CA MET A 159 -10.83 -32.69 20.48
C MET A 159 -11.49 -32.50 21.84
N ALA A 160 -10.71 -32.53 22.93
CA ALA A 160 -11.23 -32.26 24.26
C ALA A 160 -11.73 -30.81 24.40
N ALA A 161 -10.98 -29.85 23.85
CA ALA A 161 -11.36 -28.43 23.83
C ALA A 161 -12.61 -28.17 22.95
N ASP A 162 -12.73 -28.86 21.82
CA ASP A 162 -13.91 -28.82 20.94
C ASP A 162 -15.16 -29.37 21.64
N ALA A 163 -15.04 -30.54 22.28
CA ALA A 163 -16.12 -31.13 23.07
C ALA A 163 -16.54 -30.26 24.28
N ALA A 164 -15.60 -29.47 24.82
CA ALA A 164 -15.86 -28.50 25.88
C ALA A 164 -16.42 -27.15 25.37
N GLY A 165 -16.53 -26.95 24.06
CA GLY A 165 -16.99 -25.71 23.45
C GLY A 165 -16.00 -24.55 23.57
N VAL A 166 -14.71 -24.83 23.81
CA VAL A 166 -13.65 -23.82 23.91
C VAL A 166 -13.20 -23.37 22.52
N VAL A 167 -13.15 -24.31 21.57
CA VAL A 167 -12.81 -24.08 20.16
C VAL A 167 -13.79 -24.83 19.27
N ARG A 168 -13.73 -24.58 17.96
CA ARG A 168 -14.35 -25.42 16.94
C ARG A 168 -13.25 -26.06 16.09
N LEU A 169 -13.06 -27.37 16.21
CA LEU A 169 -12.05 -28.07 15.41
C LEU A 169 -12.46 -28.09 13.94
N HIS A 170 -11.79 -27.32 13.09
CA HIS A 170 -12.22 -27.12 11.70
C HIS A 170 -11.33 -27.85 10.69
N ALA A 171 -10.00 -27.66 10.75
CA ALA A 171 -9.10 -28.14 9.71
C ALA A 171 -7.77 -28.70 10.23
N ALA A 172 -7.13 -29.51 9.39
CA ALA A 172 -5.71 -29.85 9.52
C ALA A 172 -4.91 -29.30 8.34
N TRP A 173 -3.68 -28.87 8.60
CA TRP A 173 -2.84 -28.28 7.56
C TRP A 173 -1.34 -28.46 7.78
N SER A 174 -0.59 -28.26 6.71
CA SER A 174 0.87 -28.13 6.73
C SER A 174 1.31 -27.14 5.65
N HIS A 175 2.63 -26.97 5.50
CA HIS A 175 3.26 -26.17 4.47
C HIS A 175 4.41 -26.95 3.84
N LEU A 176 4.34 -27.11 2.53
CA LEU A 176 5.42 -27.73 1.76
C LEU A 176 6.67 -26.85 1.75
N ALA A 177 7.82 -27.48 1.57
CA ALA A 177 9.09 -26.79 1.50
C ALA A 177 9.39 -26.26 0.09
N ASP A 178 8.76 -26.82 -0.94
CA ASP A 178 9.03 -26.48 -2.35
C ASP A 178 10.50 -26.75 -2.70
N ALA A 179 11.06 -27.81 -2.13
CA ALA A 179 12.49 -28.13 -2.23
C ALA A 179 12.79 -28.96 -3.49
N SER A 180 11.95 -29.96 -3.77
CA SER A 180 11.96 -30.75 -5.00
C SER A 180 10.64 -31.50 -5.15
N PRO A 181 10.30 -31.96 -6.37
CA PRO A 181 9.10 -32.78 -6.57
C PRO A 181 9.06 -34.05 -5.71
N ALA A 182 10.21 -34.65 -5.40
CA ALA A 182 10.29 -35.84 -4.57
C ALA A 182 10.06 -35.53 -3.09
N ASP A 183 10.70 -34.47 -2.58
CA ASP A 183 10.54 -34.03 -1.19
C ASP A 183 9.11 -33.56 -0.91
N ASP A 184 8.47 -32.88 -1.87
CA ASP A 184 7.10 -32.40 -1.72
C ASP A 184 6.08 -33.55 -1.76
N GLU A 185 6.31 -34.59 -2.57
CA GLU A 185 5.48 -35.80 -2.56
C GLU A 185 5.64 -36.58 -1.24
N GLU A 186 6.85 -36.66 -0.71
CA GLU A 186 7.12 -37.25 0.62
C GLU A 186 6.41 -36.46 1.73
N ALA A 187 6.52 -35.14 1.73
CA ALA A 187 5.83 -34.28 2.69
C ALA A 187 4.30 -34.39 2.55
N TYR A 188 3.77 -34.57 1.34
CA TYR A 188 2.35 -34.83 1.12
C TYR A 188 1.92 -36.19 1.70
N ALA A 189 2.72 -37.23 1.52
CA ALA A 189 2.47 -38.54 2.13
C ALA A 189 2.48 -38.47 3.66
N HIS A 190 3.44 -37.75 4.26
CA HIS A 190 3.48 -37.49 5.71
C HIS A 190 2.25 -36.72 6.19
N PHE A 191 1.78 -35.73 5.42
CA PHE A 191 0.55 -35.00 5.74
C PHE A 191 -0.66 -35.95 5.78
N ARG A 192 -0.81 -36.83 4.78
CA ARG A 192 -1.89 -37.82 4.74
C ARG A 192 -1.83 -38.79 5.92
N GLN A 193 -0.65 -39.31 6.24
CA GLN A 193 -0.46 -40.18 7.40
C GLN A 193 -0.82 -39.47 8.71
N ALA A 194 -0.47 -38.19 8.87
CA ALA A 194 -0.84 -37.42 10.06
C ALA A 194 -2.37 -37.23 10.17
N VAL A 195 -3.06 -37.03 9.05
CA VAL A 195 -4.52 -36.99 9.00
C VAL A 195 -5.12 -38.35 9.40
N ASP A 196 -4.61 -39.46 8.86
CA ASP A 196 -5.07 -40.82 9.22
C ASP A 196 -4.89 -41.10 10.72
N VAL A 197 -3.77 -40.67 11.32
CA VAL A 197 -3.54 -40.76 12.76
C VAL A 197 -4.58 -39.95 13.54
N ALA A 198 -4.85 -38.71 13.12
CA ALA A 198 -5.81 -37.85 13.79
C ALA A 198 -7.25 -38.42 13.71
N GLU A 199 -7.67 -38.91 12.54
CA GLU A 199 -8.97 -39.56 12.35
C GLU A 199 -9.07 -40.88 13.13
N GLY A 200 -7.98 -41.65 13.21
CA GLY A 200 -7.88 -42.85 14.05
C GLY A 200 -8.03 -42.57 15.54
N LEU A 201 -7.67 -41.37 16.00
CA LEU A 201 -7.93 -40.88 17.36
C LEU A 201 -9.38 -40.39 17.55
N GLY A 202 -10.13 -40.23 16.47
CA GLY A 202 -11.53 -39.78 16.46
C GLY A 202 -11.73 -38.33 16.04
N ALA A 203 -10.69 -37.62 15.60
CA ALA A 203 -10.83 -36.26 15.09
C ALA A 203 -11.66 -36.25 13.81
N ARG A 204 -12.40 -35.15 13.59
CA ARG A 204 -13.13 -34.90 12.35
C ARG A 204 -12.76 -33.53 11.85
N PHE A 205 -12.20 -33.45 10.66
CA PHE A 205 -11.90 -32.20 9.99
C PHE A 205 -12.93 -31.93 8.90
N GLU A 206 -13.42 -30.71 8.83
CA GLU A 206 -14.27 -30.25 7.73
C GLU A 206 -13.42 -29.91 6.49
N ALA A 207 -12.16 -29.54 6.70
CA ALA A 207 -11.25 -29.17 5.64
C ALA A 207 -9.80 -29.59 5.87
N LEU A 208 -9.08 -29.77 4.77
CA LEU A 208 -7.64 -30.01 4.76
C LEU A 208 -6.97 -29.03 3.80
N HIS A 209 -5.84 -28.45 4.17
CA HIS A 209 -5.10 -27.59 3.25
C HIS A 209 -3.59 -27.75 3.35
N LEU A 210 -2.94 -28.01 2.22
CA LEU A 210 -1.50 -28.23 2.14
C LEU A 210 -0.83 -27.28 1.14
N ALA A 211 -1.40 -27.18 -0.06
CA ALA A 211 -0.84 -26.38 -1.14
C ALA A 211 -0.76 -24.88 -0.83
N ALA A 212 0.41 -24.30 -1.13
CA ALA A 212 0.58 -22.86 -1.37
C ALA A 212 0.68 -22.61 -2.89
N SER A 213 1.18 -21.45 -3.34
CA SER A 213 1.25 -21.10 -4.77
C SER A 213 1.88 -22.17 -5.67
N SER A 214 3.07 -22.66 -5.37
CA SER A 214 3.79 -23.64 -6.21
C SER A 214 3.03 -24.95 -6.37
N ALA A 215 2.74 -25.63 -5.26
CA ALA A 215 1.99 -26.88 -5.23
C ALA A 215 0.53 -26.72 -5.69
N GLY A 216 -0.06 -25.55 -5.47
CA GLY A 216 -1.39 -25.21 -6.00
C GLY A 216 -1.43 -25.31 -7.51
N ILE A 217 -0.38 -24.79 -8.16
CA ILE A 217 -0.19 -24.84 -9.61
C ILE A 217 0.18 -26.26 -10.07
N ARG A 218 1.28 -26.83 -9.55
CA ARG A 218 1.92 -28.05 -10.10
C ARG A 218 1.49 -29.37 -9.47
N MET A 219 0.81 -29.39 -8.32
CA MET A 219 0.43 -30.62 -7.61
C MET A 219 -1.08 -30.72 -7.35
N PRO A 220 -1.89 -31.17 -8.34
CA PRO A 220 -3.34 -31.30 -8.18
C PRO A 220 -3.79 -32.09 -6.95
N GLY A 221 -3.04 -33.14 -6.57
CA GLY A 221 -3.34 -33.95 -5.37
C GLY A 221 -3.22 -33.20 -4.05
N ALA A 222 -2.39 -32.15 -3.98
CA ALA A 222 -2.14 -31.35 -2.78
C ALA A 222 -3.12 -30.17 -2.59
N ARG A 223 -4.04 -29.94 -3.55
CA ARG A 223 -5.01 -28.84 -3.51
C ARG A 223 -6.07 -28.99 -2.42
N LEU A 224 -6.48 -30.24 -2.15
CA LEU A 224 -7.38 -30.62 -1.04
C LEU A 224 -8.63 -29.74 -0.95
N SER A 225 -8.96 -29.20 0.22
CA SER A 225 -10.11 -28.31 0.42
C SER A 225 -9.79 -26.86 0.06
N PHE A 226 -8.59 -26.38 0.42
CA PHE A 226 -8.14 -25.02 0.11
C PHE A 226 -6.73 -24.98 -0.48
N VAL A 227 -6.56 -24.14 -1.50
CA VAL A 227 -5.23 -23.69 -1.95
C VAL A 227 -4.94 -22.31 -1.40
N ARG A 228 -3.77 -22.14 -0.78
CA ARG A 228 -3.34 -20.85 -0.22
C ARG A 228 -2.48 -20.10 -1.22
N PHE A 229 -3.08 -19.25 -2.04
CA PHE A 229 -2.32 -18.44 -2.99
C PHE A 229 -1.76 -17.19 -2.33
N GLY A 230 -0.44 -17.02 -2.43
CA GLY A 230 0.26 -15.80 -2.04
C GLY A 230 0.87 -15.16 -3.27
N ILE A 231 2.18 -15.31 -3.44
CA ILE A 231 3.00 -14.61 -4.43
C ILE A 231 2.47 -14.67 -5.87
N ALA A 232 1.95 -15.82 -6.29
CA ALA A 232 1.37 -15.98 -7.63
C ALA A 232 0.19 -15.03 -7.90
N ALA A 233 -0.63 -14.69 -6.89
CA ALA A 233 -1.73 -13.74 -7.06
C ALA A 233 -1.22 -12.31 -7.37
N TYR A 234 0.01 -12.00 -6.97
CA TYR A 234 0.68 -10.71 -7.19
C TYR A 234 1.47 -10.67 -8.51
N GLY A 235 1.32 -11.69 -9.35
CA GLY A 235 1.94 -11.71 -10.68
C GLY A 235 3.43 -12.03 -10.69
N ILE A 236 3.87 -12.78 -9.69
CA ILE A 236 5.27 -13.23 -9.56
C ILE A 236 5.27 -14.76 -9.55
N SER A 237 6.12 -15.34 -10.38
CA SER A 237 6.24 -16.79 -10.45
C SER A 237 6.85 -17.37 -9.17
N PRO A 238 6.29 -18.47 -8.62
CA PRO A 238 6.94 -19.22 -7.56
C PRO A 238 8.03 -20.19 -8.09
N PHE A 239 8.35 -20.14 -9.39
CA PHE A 239 9.26 -21.10 -10.03
C PHE A 239 10.48 -20.42 -10.65
N ASP A 240 11.62 -21.12 -10.63
CA ASP A 240 12.84 -20.69 -11.31
C ASP A 240 12.84 -21.01 -12.81
N ASP A 241 12.03 -21.98 -13.24
CA ASP A 241 12.02 -22.54 -14.61
C ASP A 241 10.81 -22.09 -15.47
N GLU A 242 9.95 -21.23 -14.92
CA GLU A 242 8.74 -20.75 -15.59
C GLU A 242 8.41 -19.34 -15.11
N THR A 243 8.18 -18.43 -16.03
CA THR A 243 7.91 -17.02 -15.74
C THR A 243 6.44 -16.76 -15.40
N ALA A 244 6.15 -15.63 -14.76
CA ALA A 244 4.77 -15.21 -14.50
C ALA A 244 3.93 -15.13 -15.79
N LEU A 245 4.52 -14.63 -16.89
CA LEU A 245 3.85 -14.51 -18.18
C LEU A 245 3.51 -15.89 -18.78
N GLU A 246 4.42 -16.87 -18.69
CA GLU A 246 4.17 -18.24 -19.16
C GLU A 246 3.04 -18.92 -18.37
N LEU A 247 2.91 -18.59 -17.08
CA LEU A 247 1.79 -19.01 -16.23
C LEU A 247 0.48 -18.26 -16.54
N GLY A 248 0.49 -17.25 -17.42
CA GLY A 248 -0.65 -16.38 -17.69
C GLY A 248 -0.95 -15.35 -16.59
N LEU A 249 0.00 -15.16 -15.66
CA LEU A 249 -0.07 -14.16 -14.59
C LEU A 249 0.43 -12.81 -15.10
N ARG A 250 -0.14 -11.74 -14.52
CA ARG A 250 0.20 -10.35 -14.82
C ARG A 250 0.87 -9.71 -13.60
N PRO A 251 2.09 -9.13 -13.71
CA PRO A 251 2.73 -8.40 -12.62
C PRO A 251 1.82 -7.29 -12.09
N VAL A 252 1.66 -7.21 -10.76
CA VAL A 252 0.70 -6.28 -10.14
C VAL A 252 1.33 -4.93 -9.76
N MET A 253 2.61 -4.91 -9.38
CA MET A 253 3.33 -3.70 -8.96
C MET A 253 4.28 -3.21 -10.05
N THR A 254 4.21 -1.92 -10.36
CA THR A 254 5.21 -1.17 -11.12
C THR A 254 5.87 -0.13 -10.23
N LEU A 255 7.17 -0.30 -9.96
CA LEU A 255 7.98 0.65 -9.20
C LEU A 255 8.68 1.61 -10.16
N ALA A 256 8.40 2.91 -10.04
CA ALA A 256 8.92 3.93 -10.94
C ALA A 256 9.32 5.21 -10.20
N ALA A 257 10.20 5.98 -10.84
CA ALA A 257 10.58 7.33 -10.43
C ALA A 257 11.04 8.15 -11.64
N PRO A 258 10.92 9.49 -11.63
CA PRO A 258 11.45 10.33 -12.68
C PRO A 258 12.98 10.42 -12.61
N VAL A 259 13.60 10.75 -13.74
CA VAL A 259 14.98 11.26 -13.74
C VAL A 259 15.01 12.58 -12.98
N ALA A 260 15.70 12.62 -11.84
CA ALA A 260 15.76 13.80 -10.97
C ALA A 260 16.82 14.82 -11.43
N SER A 261 17.92 14.36 -12.03
CA SER A 261 19.01 15.21 -12.49
C SER A 261 19.80 14.55 -13.60
N LEU A 262 20.33 15.36 -14.51
CA LEU A 262 21.24 14.93 -15.57
C LEU A 262 22.58 15.66 -15.43
N LYS A 263 23.67 14.94 -15.65
CA LYS A 263 25.01 15.54 -15.68
C LYS A 263 25.84 14.94 -16.79
N ARG A 264 26.34 15.79 -17.69
CA ARG A 264 27.36 15.40 -18.67
C ARG A 264 28.73 15.38 -18.00
N VAL A 265 29.48 14.29 -18.17
CA VAL A 265 30.83 14.12 -17.61
C VAL A 265 31.79 13.60 -18.67
N GLY A 266 33.09 13.89 -18.50
CA GLY A 266 34.15 13.34 -19.35
C GLY A 266 34.52 11.90 -18.95
N ALA A 267 35.44 11.29 -19.70
CA ALA A 267 36.03 10.00 -19.33
C ALA A 267 36.81 10.08 -18.00
N GLY A 268 36.94 8.96 -17.29
CA GLY A 268 37.72 8.79 -16.07
C GLY A 268 37.02 9.22 -14.77
N HIS A 269 35.79 9.74 -14.84
CA HIS A 269 35.05 10.19 -13.66
C HIS A 269 34.45 9.02 -12.90
N GLY A 270 34.67 8.98 -11.58
CA GLY A 270 34.04 8.00 -10.70
C GLY A 270 32.58 8.36 -10.42
N VAL A 271 31.73 7.33 -10.28
CA VAL A 271 30.29 7.49 -10.02
C VAL A 271 29.91 6.76 -8.73
N SER A 272 29.14 7.46 -7.89
CA SER A 272 28.67 6.99 -6.57
C SER A 272 29.81 6.65 -5.58
N TYR A 273 29.46 6.10 -4.43
CA TYR A 273 30.40 5.75 -3.36
C TYR A 273 31.45 4.74 -3.83
N GLY A 274 32.70 4.96 -3.42
CA GLY A 274 33.83 4.06 -3.71
C GLY A 274 34.37 4.15 -5.13
N PHE A 275 33.66 4.82 -6.05
CA PHE A 275 34.02 4.90 -7.47
C PHE A 275 34.27 3.53 -8.12
N ASP A 276 33.46 2.54 -7.74
CA ASP A 276 33.47 1.19 -8.35
C ASP A 276 33.13 1.25 -9.85
N TYR A 277 32.37 2.27 -10.26
CA TYR A 277 32.12 2.60 -11.65
C TYR A 277 32.92 3.85 -12.05
N ARG A 278 33.59 3.77 -13.20
CA ARG A 278 34.27 4.90 -13.85
C ARG A 278 33.87 5.01 -15.30
N THR A 279 33.55 6.22 -15.74
CA THR A 279 33.23 6.49 -17.13
C THR A 279 34.43 6.19 -18.02
N THR A 280 34.23 5.48 -19.13
CA THR A 280 35.30 5.16 -20.09
C THR A 280 35.34 6.14 -21.27
N ARG A 281 34.29 6.95 -21.42
CA ARG A 281 34.09 7.95 -22.49
C ARG A 281 33.28 9.12 -21.93
N PRO A 282 33.22 10.27 -22.64
CA PRO A 282 32.22 11.29 -22.36
C PRO A 282 30.82 10.68 -22.40
N THR A 283 30.02 10.97 -21.37
CA THR A 283 28.71 10.36 -21.19
C THR A 283 27.78 11.23 -20.35
N THR A 284 26.48 10.95 -20.39
CA THR A 284 25.46 11.56 -19.55
C THR A 284 25.06 10.60 -18.42
N LEU A 285 25.13 11.07 -17.19
CA LEU A 285 24.68 10.35 -16.00
C LEU A 285 23.31 10.89 -15.59
N ALA A 286 22.34 10.00 -15.39
CA ALA A 286 21.01 10.32 -14.90
C ALA A 286 20.82 9.81 -13.47
N LEU A 287 20.34 10.68 -12.58
CA LEU A 287 20.05 10.38 -11.19
C LEU A 287 18.60 9.93 -11.04
N VAL A 288 18.38 8.80 -10.35
CA VAL A 288 17.04 8.25 -10.05
C VAL A 288 16.84 8.29 -8.52
N PRO A 289 15.78 8.96 -8.02
CA PRO A 289 15.56 9.20 -6.59
C PRO A 289 14.90 7.99 -5.88
N LEU A 290 15.44 6.80 -6.12
CA LEU A 290 15.09 5.56 -5.44
C LEU A 290 16.36 4.91 -4.89
N GLY A 291 16.36 4.48 -3.64
CA GLY A 291 17.50 3.81 -3.02
C GLY A 291 17.12 2.64 -2.14
N TYR A 292 18.09 2.13 -1.38
CA TYR A 292 17.85 0.95 -0.54
C TYR A 292 16.91 1.20 0.64
N ALA A 293 16.69 2.45 1.05
CA ALA A 293 15.66 2.79 2.04
C ALA A 293 14.24 2.78 1.45
N ASP A 294 14.12 2.79 0.12
CA ASP A 294 12.85 2.66 -0.61
C ASP A 294 12.53 1.21 -1.00
N GLY A 295 13.51 0.31 -0.85
CA GLY A 295 13.39 -1.12 -1.18
C GLY A 295 14.31 -1.59 -2.31
N VAL A 296 15.06 -0.70 -2.98
CA VAL A 296 15.97 -1.09 -4.07
C VAL A 296 17.18 -1.85 -3.49
N PRO A 297 17.38 -3.14 -3.80
CA PRO A 297 18.37 -3.94 -3.11
C PRO A 297 19.81 -3.51 -3.47
N ARG A 298 20.57 -3.06 -2.47
CA ARG A 298 21.99 -2.71 -2.64
C ARG A 298 22.84 -3.89 -3.15
N ALA A 299 22.39 -5.13 -2.96
CA ALA A 299 23.03 -6.34 -3.49
C ALA A 299 23.01 -6.41 -5.04
N ALA A 300 22.16 -5.61 -5.70
CA ALA A 300 22.10 -5.49 -7.15
C ALA A 300 23.17 -4.57 -7.76
N ASN A 301 24.08 -4.01 -6.96
CA ASN A 301 25.20 -3.20 -7.47
C ASN A 301 25.96 -3.90 -8.60
N GLY A 302 26.14 -3.20 -9.72
CA GLY A 302 26.85 -3.71 -10.90
C GLY A 302 26.06 -4.68 -11.79
N ARG A 303 24.83 -5.04 -11.42
CA ARG A 303 23.96 -5.96 -12.19
C ARG A 303 22.57 -5.41 -12.48
N GLY A 304 22.04 -4.59 -11.56
CA GLY A 304 20.73 -3.98 -11.70
C GLY A 304 20.59 -3.15 -12.98
N GLN A 305 19.45 -3.30 -13.62
CA GLN A 305 19.06 -2.56 -14.82
C GLN A 305 17.67 -1.98 -14.63
N VAL A 306 17.40 -0.85 -15.27
CA VAL A 306 16.12 -0.14 -15.26
C VAL A 306 15.68 0.17 -16.68
N TRP A 307 14.38 0.36 -16.90
CA TRP A 307 13.82 0.76 -18.18
C TRP A 307 13.63 2.27 -18.27
N LEU A 308 14.01 2.85 -19.40
CA LEU A 308 13.82 4.27 -19.71
C LEU A 308 13.70 4.41 -21.24
N LYS A 309 12.60 4.99 -21.72
CA LYS A 309 12.38 5.34 -23.15
C LYS A 309 12.72 4.21 -24.14
N GLY A 310 12.17 3.01 -23.94
CA GLY A 310 12.34 1.92 -24.90
C GLY A 310 13.61 1.09 -24.72
N ARG A 311 14.39 1.30 -23.64
CA ARG A 311 15.67 0.61 -23.45
C ARG A 311 16.02 0.37 -21.97
N ARG A 312 16.72 -0.73 -21.70
CA ARG A 312 17.37 -1.00 -20.40
C ARG A 312 18.69 -0.25 -20.24
N TYR A 313 18.90 0.36 -19.08
CA TYR A 313 20.16 0.99 -18.67
C TYR A 313 20.69 0.35 -17.39
N PRO A 314 22.00 0.05 -17.32
CA PRO A 314 22.60 -0.48 -16.10
C PRO A 314 22.80 0.61 -15.05
N ILE A 315 22.74 0.22 -13.78
CA ILE A 315 23.13 1.09 -12.67
C ILE A 315 24.64 1.37 -12.74
N ALA A 316 25.00 2.65 -12.75
CA ALA A 316 26.36 3.15 -12.72
C ALA A 316 26.84 3.37 -11.28
N GLY A 317 27.56 2.38 -10.75
CA GLY A 317 28.15 2.45 -9.41
C GLY A 317 27.24 1.84 -8.34
N ARG A 318 27.32 2.37 -7.11
CA ARG A 318 26.57 1.83 -5.96
C ARG A 318 25.19 2.48 -5.83
N ILE A 319 24.19 1.67 -5.50
CA ILE A 319 22.90 2.09 -4.97
C ILE A 319 23.11 2.71 -3.59
N ALA A 320 22.71 3.97 -3.43
CA ALA A 320 22.75 4.71 -2.17
C ALA A 320 21.43 4.56 -1.40
N MET A 321 21.33 5.23 -0.25
CA MET A 321 20.15 5.12 0.62
C MET A 321 18.87 5.58 -0.08
N ASP A 322 18.96 6.67 -0.83
CA ASP A 322 17.78 7.36 -1.37
C ASP A 322 17.81 7.53 -2.90
N GLN A 323 18.86 7.04 -3.56
CA GLN A 323 19.08 7.25 -4.99
C GLN A 323 20.08 6.27 -5.60
N PHE A 324 20.05 6.12 -6.92
CA PHE A 324 21.12 5.55 -7.73
C PHE A 324 21.32 6.35 -9.01
N VAL A 325 22.39 6.04 -9.74
CA VAL A 325 22.74 6.69 -11.01
C VAL A 325 22.71 5.65 -12.12
N ILE A 326 22.25 6.03 -13.31
CA ILE A 326 22.40 5.25 -14.55
C ILE A 326 23.26 6.04 -15.55
N ASP A 327 24.00 5.33 -16.39
CA ASP A 327 24.76 5.92 -17.49
C ASP A 327 23.93 5.75 -18.78
N VAL A 328 23.45 6.88 -19.32
CA VAL A 328 22.58 6.91 -20.52
C VAL A 328 23.34 7.26 -21.79
N GLY A 329 24.68 7.32 -21.76
CA GLY A 329 25.45 7.56 -22.96
C GLY A 329 25.16 8.93 -23.59
N ASP A 330 24.83 8.89 -24.88
CA ASP A 330 24.44 10.04 -25.70
C ASP A 330 22.94 10.04 -26.00
N ASP A 331 22.18 9.15 -25.34
CA ASP A 331 20.75 9.02 -25.55
C ASP A 331 20.01 10.27 -25.02
N VAL A 332 18.93 10.66 -25.71
CA VAL A 332 18.19 11.90 -25.42
C VAL A 332 17.24 11.67 -24.24
N VAL A 333 17.73 12.00 -23.05
CA VAL A 333 17.01 11.92 -21.77
C VAL A 333 16.79 13.33 -21.21
N ALA A 334 15.65 13.55 -20.58
CA ALA A 334 15.26 14.77 -19.90
C ALA A 334 14.96 14.50 -18.42
N VAL A 335 15.15 15.52 -17.58
CA VAL A 335 14.64 15.51 -16.21
C VAL A 335 13.12 15.34 -16.27
N GLY A 336 12.57 14.45 -15.44
CA GLY A 336 11.16 14.09 -15.45
C GLY A 336 10.82 12.86 -16.29
N ASP A 337 11.71 12.39 -17.18
CA ASP A 337 11.47 11.13 -17.90
C ASP A 337 11.33 9.98 -16.90
N GLU A 338 10.34 9.11 -17.13
CA GLU A 338 10.06 8.00 -16.24
C GLU A 338 11.11 6.89 -16.36
N VAL A 339 11.63 6.48 -15.21
CA VAL A 339 12.45 5.28 -15.05
C VAL A 339 11.62 4.24 -14.32
N ILE A 340 11.39 3.10 -14.98
CA ILE A 340 10.76 1.93 -14.36
C ILE A 340 11.86 1.03 -13.83
N VAL A 341 11.85 0.81 -12.51
CA VAL A 341 12.77 -0.09 -11.83
C VAL A 341 12.36 -1.52 -12.15
N PHE A 342 11.12 -1.89 -11.83
CA PHE A 342 10.50 -3.12 -12.29
C PHE A 342 8.98 -2.93 -12.45
N GLY A 343 8.33 -3.77 -13.26
CA GLY A 343 6.87 -3.77 -13.39
C GLY A 343 6.31 -4.54 -14.58
N GLU A 344 5.04 -4.31 -14.88
CA GLU A 344 4.39 -4.82 -16.09
C GLU A 344 4.77 -3.94 -17.30
N GLY A 345 5.27 -4.56 -18.38
CA GLY A 345 5.42 -3.87 -19.65
C GLY A 345 4.05 -3.62 -20.30
N ARG A 346 3.81 -2.43 -20.86
CA ARG A 346 2.52 -2.04 -21.44
C ARG A 346 2.37 -2.44 -22.90
N THR A 347 3.48 -2.71 -23.58
CA THR A 347 3.53 -3.14 -24.98
C THR A 347 4.24 -4.49 -25.11
N ALA A 348 4.03 -5.18 -26.24
CA ALA A 348 4.76 -6.42 -26.52
C ALA A 348 6.29 -6.24 -26.42
N VAL A 349 6.82 -5.11 -26.91
CA VAL A 349 8.26 -4.78 -26.81
C VAL A 349 8.70 -4.62 -25.36
N GLU A 350 7.87 -4.00 -24.53
CA GLU A 350 8.14 -3.84 -23.10
C GLU A 350 8.00 -5.15 -22.33
N GLN A 351 7.32 -6.15 -22.89
CA GLN A 351 7.18 -7.48 -22.31
C GLN A 351 8.23 -8.47 -22.83
N GLU A 352 9.11 -8.06 -23.75
CA GLU A 352 10.15 -8.93 -24.31
C GLU A 352 11.14 -9.39 -23.22
N PRO A 353 11.27 -10.71 -22.97
CA PRO A 353 12.14 -11.24 -21.92
C PRO A 353 13.58 -10.76 -22.05
N GLY A 354 14.15 -10.33 -20.93
CA GLY A 354 15.54 -9.88 -20.84
C GLY A 354 15.87 -8.54 -21.53
N THR A 355 14.96 -7.99 -22.35
CA THR A 355 15.20 -6.74 -23.08
C THR A 355 14.18 -5.64 -22.80
N GLY A 356 12.95 -5.98 -22.42
CA GLY A 356 11.85 -5.05 -22.09
C GLY A 356 11.94 -4.42 -20.70
N VAL A 357 10.81 -4.11 -20.07
CA VAL A 357 10.77 -3.65 -18.67
C VAL A 357 11.28 -4.76 -17.75
N PRO A 358 12.21 -4.49 -16.80
CA PRO A 358 12.62 -5.49 -15.82
C PRO A 358 11.43 -5.96 -14.97
N THR A 359 11.35 -7.26 -14.67
CA THR A 359 10.36 -7.77 -13.71
C THR A 359 10.91 -7.78 -12.28
N ALA A 360 10.06 -8.10 -11.30
CA ALA A 360 10.53 -8.34 -9.93
C ALA A 360 11.49 -9.55 -9.88
N GLU A 361 11.27 -10.59 -10.69
CA GLU A 361 12.17 -11.74 -10.83
C GLU A 361 13.52 -11.37 -11.45
N ASP A 362 13.55 -10.48 -12.46
CA ASP A 362 14.82 -9.94 -12.98
C ASP A 362 15.64 -9.30 -11.85
N TRP A 363 14.99 -8.47 -11.03
CA TRP A 363 15.62 -7.82 -9.88
C TRP A 363 16.03 -8.79 -8.77
N ALA A 364 15.26 -9.85 -8.58
CA ALA A 364 15.61 -10.94 -7.69
C ALA A 364 16.91 -11.62 -8.14
N GLY A 365 17.04 -11.91 -9.45
CA GLY A 365 18.26 -12.41 -10.07
C GLY A 365 19.44 -11.45 -9.91
N PHE A 366 19.22 -10.14 -10.08
CA PHE A 366 20.25 -9.12 -9.85
C PHE A 366 20.70 -9.04 -8.39
N ALA A 367 19.84 -9.36 -7.43
CA ALA A 367 20.14 -9.27 -6.00
C ALA A 367 20.50 -10.63 -5.36
N HIS A 368 20.43 -11.74 -6.10
CA HIS A 368 20.54 -13.11 -5.57
C HIS A 368 19.51 -13.42 -4.48
N THR A 369 18.24 -13.19 -4.81
CA THR A 369 17.11 -13.44 -3.93
C THR A 369 15.90 -13.92 -4.76
N ILE A 370 14.70 -13.86 -4.19
CA ILE A 370 13.42 -14.22 -4.81
C ILE A 370 12.52 -12.99 -5.05
N GLY A 371 11.59 -13.09 -6.00
CA GLY A 371 10.67 -12.00 -6.35
C GLY A 371 9.84 -11.49 -5.16
N ASP A 372 9.43 -12.38 -4.25
CA ASP A 372 8.73 -12.03 -3.00
C ASP A 372 9.48 -10.97 -2.19
N GLU A 373 10.80 -11.12 -2.06
CA GLU A 373 11.62 -10.20 -1.27
C GLU A 373 11.68 -8.82 -1.94
N ILE A 374 11.71 -8.78 -3.28
CA ILE A 374 11.78 -7.53 -4.04
C ILE A 374 10.55 -6.66 -3.78
N VAL A 375 9.34 -7.23 -3.93
CA VAL A 375 8.10 -6.46 -3.73
C VAL A 375 7.81 -6.18 -2.26
N ALA A 376 8.05 -7.14 -1.36
CA ALA A 376 7.78 -6.96 0.07
C ALA A 376 8.71 -5.93 0.74
N ARG A 377 9.86 -5.60 0.12
CA ARG A 377 10.80 -4.59 0.63
C ARG A 377 10.48 -3.17 0.20
N VAL A 378 9.53 -2.96 -0.71
CA VAL A 378 9.13 -1.60 -1.08
C VAL A 378 8.59 -0.91 0.16
N GLY A 379 9.32 0.06 0.68
CA GLY A 379 9.05 0.65 2.00
C GLY A 379 7.88 1.66 1.96
N PRO A 380 7.35 2.08 3.12
CA PRO A 380 6.24 3.05 3.18
C PRO A 380 6.60 4.45 2.66
N ARG A 381 7.89 4.75 2.43
CA ARG A 381 8.36 5.97 1.75
C ARG A 381 7.94 6.04 0.29
N VAL A 382 7.63 4.90 -0.32
CA VAL A 382 7.12 4.82 -1.68
C VAL A 382 5.58 4.80 -1.63
N PRO A 383 4.89 5.87 -2.04
CA PRO A 383 3.43 5.89 -2.05
C PRO A 383 2.90 4.83 -3.02
N ARG A 384 1.80 4.17 -2.63
CA ARG A 384 1.05 3.27 -3.50
C ARG A 384 -0.04 4.05 -4.21
N VAL A 385 -0.16 3.84 -5.51
CA VAL A 385 -1.27 4.35 -6.33
C VAL A 385 -2.01 3.15 -6.91
N TYR A 386 -3.29 3.01 -6.62
CA TYR A 386 -4.12 1.91 -7.10
C TYR A 386 -4.74 2.28 -8.43
N LEU A 387 -4.48 1.45 -9.44
CA LEU A 387 -4.97 1.64 -10.80
C LEU A 387 -6.00 0.56 -11.14
N THR A 388 -6.99 0.95 -11.93
CA THR A 388 -7.88 0.05 -12.67
C THR A 388 -7.61 0.26 -14.15
N ASP A 389 -7.80 -0.76 -14.98
CA ASP A 389 -7.51 -0.71 -16.43
C ASP A 389 -8.32 0.43 -17.13
N ASP A 390 -9.47 0.84 -16.57
CA ASP A 390 -10.27 2.00 -17.03
C ASP A 390 -9.60 3.37 -16.77
N ALA A 391 -8.73 3.47 -15.76
CA ALA A 391 -8.02 4.72 -15.42
C ALA A 391 -6.81 4.95 -16.34
N ASP A 392 -6.25 3.88 -16.92
CA ASP A 392 -5.06 3.90 -17.78
C ASP A 392 -5.43 4.20 -19.24
N ALA A 393 -6.67 3.88 -19.66
CA ALA A 393 -7.22 4.24 -20.97
C ALA A 393 -7.46 5.75 -21.14
N GLY A 394 -7.48 6.51 -20.04
CA GLY A 394 -7.67 7.97 -20.04
C GLY A 394 -6.45 8.76 -20.50
N GLU A 395 -5.24 8.19 -20.44
CA GLU A 395 -4.01 8.84 -20.91
C GLU A 395 -3.86 8.73 -22.45
N ASP A 396 -4.29 7.62 -23.05
CA ASP A 396 -4.18 7.39 -24.51
C ASP A 396 -5.29 8.09 -25.33
N ALA A 397 -6.42 8.44 -24.71
CA ALA A 397 -7.52 9.16 -25.38
C ALA A 397 -7.35 10.69 -25.35
N ALA A 398 -6.48 11.22 -24.48
CA ALA A 398 -6.30 12.67 -24.29
C ALA A 398 -5.47 13.35 -25.40
N GLU A 399 -4.79 12.59 -26.27
CA GLU A 399 -4.15 13.14 -27.47
C GLU A 399 -5.13 13.38 -28.64
N ALA A 400 -6.40 12.98 -28.51
CA ALA A 400 -7.38 13.03 -29.59
C ALA A 400 -8.72 13.70 -29.23
N SER A 401 -8.76 14.76 -28.43
CA SER A 401 -9.84 15.77 -28.59
C SER A 401 -9.51 17.09 -27.90
N ALA A 402 -9.03 18.06 -28.68
CA ALA A 402 -9.21 19.46 -28.36
C ALA A 402 -10.46 19.94 -29.08
N THR A 403 -11.56 20.19 -28.36
CA THR A 403 -12.52 21.29 -28.61
C THR A 403 -13.62 21.35 -27.54
N ASP A 404 -13.64 22.50 -26.86
CA ASP A 404 -14.79 23.31 -26.43
C ASP A 404 -15.44 23.15 -25.03
N GLY A 405 -15.49 24.29 -24.30
CA GLY A 405 -16.66 24.76 -23.55
C GLY A 405 -16.92 24.29 -22.11
N SER A 406 -16.20 24.84 -21.12
CA SER A 406 -16.40 24.68 -19.67
C SER A 406 -17.71 25.31 -19.13
N ALA A 407 -18.41 24.58 -18.25
CA ALA A 407 -19.25 25.13 -17.19
C ALA A 407 -18.49 25.02 -15.86
N ALA A 408 -18.32 26.13 -15.12
CA ALA A 408 -17.56 26.16 -13.87
C ALA A 408 -18.32 25.44 -12.74
N ASP A 409 -17.61 24.58 -12.02
CA ASP A 409 -18.08 23.87 -10.82
C ASP A 409 -18.18 24.87 -9.64
N PRO A 410 -19.38 25.10 -9.05
CA PRO A 410 -19.57 26.11 -7.99
C PRO A 410 -18.87 25.78 -6.67
N ASP A 411 -18.37 24.55 -6.49
CA ASP A 411 -17.70 24.08 -5.28
C ASP A 411 -16.19 23.84 -5.49
N ARG A 412 -15.60 24.40 -6.55
CA ARG A 412 -14.17 24.31 -6.87
C ARG A 412 -13.56 25.70 -7.09
N TRP A 413 -12.49 26.03 -6.36
CA TRP A 413 -11.76 27.29 -6.44
C TRP A 413 -10.29 27.06 -6.77
N VAL A 414 -9.68 28.01 -7.48
CA VAL A 414 -8.23 28.08 -7.65
C VAL A 414 -7.71 29.25 -6.81
N ILE A 415 -6.82 28.95 -5.87
CA ILE A 415 -6.31 29.87 -4.84
C ILE A 415 -4.84 30.16 -5.15
N ALA A 416 -4.53 31.38 -5.58
CA ALA A 416 -3.24 31.71 -6.17
C ALA A 416 -2.03 31.52 -5.23
N ASP A 417 -2.18 31.87 -3.95
CA ASP A 417 -1.07 31.98 -3.01
C ASP A 417 -1.53 31.81 -1.54
N PRO A 418 -0.60 31.77 -0.55
CA PRO A 418 -0.95 31.72 0.86
C PRO A 418 -1.79 32.90 1.36
N GLU A 419 -1.64 34.10 0.80
CA GLU A 419 -2.45 35.26 1.18
C GLU A 419 -3.90 35.06 0.70
N ALA A 420 -4.08 34.65 -0.56
CA ALA A 420 -5.37 34.26 -1.12
C ALA A 420 -5.98 33.06 -0.39
N MET A 421 -5.18 32.12 0.13
CA MET A 421 -5.65 30.99 0.95
C MET A 421 -6.12 31.45 2.32
N HIS A 422 -5.42 32.43 2.91
CA HIS A 422 -5.84 33.06 4.16
C HIS A 422 -7.13 33.86 3.94
N ASP A 423 -7.21 34.72 2.93
CA ASP A 423 -8.41 35.47 2.55
C ASP A 423 -9.60 34.56 2.24
N PHE A 424 -9.34 33.44 1.55
CA PHE A 424 -10.34 32.43 1.28
C PHE A 424 -10.86 31.81 2.57
N GLY A 425 -9.98 31.45 3.52
CA GLY A 425 -10.35 31.03 4.87
C GLY A 425 -11.17 32.08 5.62
N PHE A 426 -10.76 33.36 5.57
CA PHE A 426 -11.46 34.48 6.20
C PHE A 426 -12.88 34.63 5.66
N GLY A 427 -13.06 34.61 4.33
CA GLY A 427 -14.37 34.67 3.71
C GLY A 427 -15.25 33.44 4.01
N PHE A 428 -14.63 32.26 4.10
CA PHE A 428 -15.32 31.01 4.41
C PHE A 428 -15.90 30.98 5.82
N ALA A 429 -15.34 31.75 6.77
CA ALA A 429 -15.82 31.86 8.14
C ALA A 429 -17.31 32.23 8.24
N SER A 430 -17.79 33.11 7.35
CA SER A 430 -19.19 33.55 7.30
C SER A 430 -20.19 32.42 6.97
N ARG A 431 -19.69 31.27 6.52
CA ARG A 431 -20.49 30.09 6.14
C ARG A 431 -20.59 29.04 7.25
N LEU A 432 -19.90 29.23 8.38
CA LEU A 432 -19.84 28.27 9.48
C LEU A 432 -20.53 28.81 10.75
N GLY A 433 -21.18 27.91 11.49
CA GLY A 433 -21.80 28.15 12.79
C GLY A 433 -21.57 27.00 13.77
N ALA A 434 -22.07 27.15 15.00
CA ALA A 434 -21.97 26.10 16.02
C ALA A 434 -22.57 24.78 15.50
N GLY A 435 -21.85 23.67 15.68
CA GLY A 435 -22.22 22.37 15.14
C GLY A 435 -21.52 22.00 13.83
N ASP A 436 -20.93 22.97 13.12
CA ASP A 436 -20.27 22.68 11.85
C ASP A 436 -18.88 22.06 12.05
N VAL A 437 -18.64 20.98 11.32
CA VAL A 437 -17.35 20.29 11.26
C VAL A 437 -16.76 20.40 9.85
N LEU A 438 -15.53 20.89 9.77
CA LEU A 438 -14.78 21.07 8.53
C LEU A 438 -13.50 20.24 8.54
N VAL A 439 -13.43 19.24 7.68
CA VAL A 439 -12.23 18.43 7.45
C VAL A 439 -11.38 19.07 6.38
N LEU A 440 -10.09 19.25 6.66
CA LEU A 440 -9.10 19.72 5.69
C LEU A 440 -8.28 18.54 5.19
N THR A 441 -8.48 18.18 3.93
CA THR A 441 -7.78 17.07 3.25
C THR A 441 -6.78 17.67 2.27
N GLY A 442 -5.55 17.19 2.28
CA GLY A 442 -4.49 17.66 1.40
C GLY A 442 -3.11 17.39 1.98
N GLU A 443 -2.07 17.43 1.15
CA GLU A 443 -0.71 17.09 1.57
C GLU A 443 -0.12 18.07 2.59
N LEU A 444 1.05 17.72 3.14
CA LEU A 444 1.82 18.63 3.99
C LEU A 444 2.19 19.88 3.20
N GLY A 445 1.91 21.07 3.75
CA GLY A 445 2.16 22.33 3.05
C GLY A 445 1.12 22.70 1.98
N ALA A 446 0.03 21.93 1.83
CA ALA A 446 -1.09 22.28 0.94
C ALA A 446 -1.72 23.64 1.31
N GLY A 447 -1.61 24.06 2.57
CA GLY A 447 -2.16 25.34 3.06
C GLY A 447 -3.26 25.17 4.10
N LYS A 448 -3.49 23.96 4.63
CA LYS A 448 -4.51 23.67 5.65
C LYS A 448 -4.44 24.63 6.85
N THR A 449 -3.29 24.74 7.51
CA THR A 449 -3.12 25.67 8.63
C THR A 449 -3.21 27.15 8.21
N THR A 450 -2.82 27.50 6.99
CA THR A 450 -2.96 28.86 6.45
C THR A 450 -4.43 29.23 6.27
N PHE A 451 -5.21 28.30 5.72
CA PHE A 451 -6.67 28.41 5.64
C PHE A 451 -7.30 28.53 7.03
N THR A 452 -6.93 27.66 7.99
CA THR A 452 -7.49 27.72 9.36
C THR A 452 -7.14 29.01 10.10
N ARG A 453 -5.99 29.64 9.78
CA ARG A 453 -5.64 30.97 10.30
C ARG A 453 -6.61 32.05 9.80
N GLY A 454 -6.81 32.11 8.48
CA GLY A 454 -7.77 33.03 7.89
C GLY A 454 -9.18 32.80 8.46
N LEU A 455 -9.59 31.54 8.59
CA LEU A 455 -10.87 31.16 9.18
C LEU A 455 -11.01 31.66 10.62
N GLY A 456 -10.00 31.45 11.47
CA GLY A 456 -10.02 31.93 12.86
C GLY A 456 -10.13 33.45 12.97
N GLU A 457 -9.43 34.19 12.10
CA GLU A 457 -9.54 35.65 12.03
C GLU A 457 -10.93 36.10 11.57
N GLY A 458 -11.49 35.47 10.54
CA GLY A 458 -12.85 35.76 10.06
C GLY A 458 -13.93 35.46 11.09
N LEU A 459 -13.72 34.45 11.94
CA LEU A 459 -14.58 34.16 13.09
C LEU A 459 -14.38 35.13 14.27
N GLY A 460 -13.23 35.83 14.35
CA GLY A 460 -12.90 36.72 15.46
C GLY A 460 -12.45 35.99 16.73
N VAL A 461 -11.73 34.88 16.58
CA VAL A 461 -11.21 34.10 17.73
C VAL A 461 -9.97 34.74 18.36
N ARG A 462 -9.76 34.50 19.65
CA ARG A 462 -8.67 35.10 20.43
C ARG A 462 -7.34 34.38 20.19
N GLY A 463 -6.33 35.16 19.83
CA GLY A 463 -4.94 34.68 19.68
C GLY A 463 -4.66 34.12 18.28
N SER A 464 -3.39 33.87 17.97
CA SER A 464 -3.01 33.32 16.68
C SER A 464 -3.34 31.83 16.58
N VAL A 465 -3.91 31.43 15.45
CA VAL A 465 -4.13 30.02 15.12
C VAL A 465 -2.83 29.43 14.58
N THR A 466 -2.37 28.36 15.23
CA THR A 466 -1.17 27.61 14.83
C THR A 466 -1.53 26.15 14.83
N SER A 467 -1.00 25.38 13.88
CA SER A 467 -1.24 23.93 13.82
C SER A 467 -0.97 23.28 15.19
N PRO A 468 -1.94 22.57 15.78
CA PRO A 468 -1.81 21.95 17.10
C PRO A 468 -1.04 20.63 17.05
N THR A 469 -0.01 20.52 16.20
CA THR A 469 0.73 19.28 15.90
C THR A 469 1.24 18.51 17.13
N PHE A 470 1.49 19.19 18.26
CA PHE A 470 1.96 18.58 19.51
C PHE A 470 0.87 18.37 20.56
N VAL A 471 -0.24 19.10 20.49
CA VAL A 471 -1.31 19.07 21.50
C VAL A 471 -2.59 18.40 21.00
N LEU A 472 -2.61 17.96 19.73
CA LEU A 472 -3.68 17.26 19.02
C LEU A 472 -4.95 18.10 18.81
N ALA A 473 -5.41 18.84 19.81
CA ALA A 473 -6.51 19.79 19.70
C ALA A 473 -6.22 21.08 20.47
N ARG A 474 -6.72 22.21 19.96
CA ARG A 474 -6.65 23.51 20.62
C ARG A 474 -7.95 24.29 20.43
N THR A 475 -8.50 24.77 21.54
CA THR A 475 -9.69 25.61 21.54
C THR A 475 -9.31 27.09 21.51
N HIS A 476 -9.87 27.81 20.54
CA HIS A 476 -9.71 29.25 20.33
C HIS A 476 -11.04 29.96 20.65
N PRO A 477 -11.12 30.70 21.78
CA PRO A 477 -12.36 31.36 22.19
C PRO A 477 -12.78 32.47 21.22
N ASN A 478 -14.04 32.50 20.81
CA ASN A 478 -14.62 33.61 20.03
C ASN A 478 -15.15 34.70 20.97
N LEU A 479 -14.63 35.92 20.85
CA LEU A 479 -14.96 37.02 21.78
C LEU A 479 -16.24 37.78 21.40
N THR A 480 -16.82 37.50 20.23
CA THR A 480 -17.99 38.21 19.71
C THR A 480 -19.26 37.39 19.81
N THR A 481 -19.23 36.13 19.35
CA THR A 481 -20.41 35.26 19.30
C THR A 481 -20.49 34.26 20.45
N GLY A 482 -19.37 34.00 21.13
CA GLY A 482 -19.24 32.99 22.18
C GLY A 482 -19.05 31.55 21.68
N VAL A 483 -19.15 31.29 20.37
CA VAL A 483 -18.95 29.96 19.77
C VAL A 483 -17.46 29.75 19.49
N PRO A 484 -16.75 28.87 20.22
CA PRO A 484 -15.31 28.69 20.04
C PRO A 484 -14.98 27.94 18.74
N LEU A 485 -13.76 28.16 18.22
CA LEU A 485 -13.15 27.33 17.18
C LEU A 485 -12.28 26.27 17.84
N VAL A 486 -12.55 25.00 17.58
CA VAL A 486 -11.68 23.88 17.98
C VAL A 486 -10.89 23.45 16.76
N HIS A 487 -9.57 23.64 16.80
CA HIS A 487 -8.65 23.21 15.74
C HIS A 487 -7.98 21.91 16.18
N VAL A 488 -8.12 20.87 15.38
CA VAL A 488 -7.59 19.52 15.63
C VAL A 488 -6.60 19.16 14.53
N ASP A 489 -5.48 18.54 14.92
CA ASP A 489 -4.52 17.89 14.03
C ASP A 489 -4.58 16.39 14.28
N ALA A 490 -5.29 15.68 13.41
CA ALA A 490 -5.53 14.25 13.54
C ALA A 490 -4.43 13.38 12.90
N TYR A 491 -3.33 13.98 12.43
CA TYR A 491 -2.24 13.25 11.76
C TYR A 491 -1.66 12.10 12.60
N ARG A 492 -1.73 12.21 13.93
CA ARG A 492 -1.19 11.24 14.89
C ARG A 492 -2.24 10.33 15.52
N LEU A 493 -3.51 10.52 15.22
CA LEU A 493 -4.58 9.72 15.80
C LEU A 493 -4.73 8.44 14.98
N GLY A 494 -4.68 7.31 15.66
CA GLY A 494 -4.71 5.99 15.00
C GLY A 494 -6.12 5.57 14.59
N ASN A 495 -7.16 6.12 15.20
CA ASN A 495 -8.55 5.76 14.96
C ASN A 495 -9.54 6.83 15.45
N ALA A 496 -10.81 6.66 15.10
CA ALA A 496 -11.88 7.59 15.48
C ALA A 496 -12.16 7.62 17.00
N ALA A 497 -11.89 6.54 17.74
CA ALA A 497 -12.10 6.54 19.20
C ALA A 497 -11.09 7.46 19.90
N GLU A 498 -9.83 7.50 19.44
CA GLU A 498 -8.83 8.45 19.96
C GLU A 498 -9.19 9.91 19.68
N LEU A 499 -9.93 10.18 18.60
CA LEU A 499 -10.46 11.51 18.29
C LEU A 499 -11.70 11.84 19.15
N ASP A 500 -12.56 10.86 19.40
CA ASP A 500 -13.72 10.97 20.30
C ASP A 500 -13.27 11.20 21.77
N ASP A 501 -12.18 10.55 22.18
CA ASP A 501 -11.55 10.67 23.50
C ASP A 501 -10.97 12.08 23.78
N LEU A 502 -10.88 12.94 22.76
CA LEU A 502 -10.52 14.35 22.95
C LEU A 502 -11.65 15.18 23.58
N ASP A 503 -12.83 14.60 23.80
CA ASP A 503 -13.99 15.18 24.49
C ASP A 503 -14.38 16.55 23.88
N ILE A 504 -14.43 16.59 22.55
CA ILE A 504 -14.72 17.81 21.79
C ILE A 504 -16.24 18.06 21.81
N ASP A 505 -16.64 19.25 22.26
CA ASP A 505 -18.02 19.73 22.14
C ASP A 505 -18.32 20.15 20.69
N PHE A 506 -18.60 19.16 19.83
CA PHE A 506 -18.92 19.37 18.42
C PHE A 506 -20.18 20.23 18.24
N GLY A 507 -21.18 20.10 19.11
CA GLY A 507 -22.45 20.83 19.00
C GLY A 507 -22.34 22.31 19.41
N GLY A 508 -21.50 22.62 20.39
CA GLY A 508 -21.28 23.98 20.88
C GLY A 508 -20.16 24.76 20.18
N SER A 509 -19.39 24.11 19.29
CA SER A 509 -18.19 24.68 18.67
C SER A 509 -18.27 24.66 17.13
N ILE A 510 -17.38 25.42 16.49
CA ILE A 510 -16.97 25.17 15.10
C ILE A 510 -15.71 24.32 15.16
N VAL A 511 -15.69 23.16 14.50
CA VAL A 511 -14.56 22.23 14.58
C VAL A 511 -13.85 22.11 13.23
N VAL A 512 -12.54 22.36 13.21
CA VAL A 512 -11.69 22.15 12.03
C VAL A 512 -10.73 21.02 12.31
N VAL A 513 -10.75 19.98 11.49
CA VAL A 513 -9.89 18.81 11.64
C VAL A 513 -8.94 18.72 10.44
N GLU A 514 -7.66 19.00 10.66
CA GLU A 514 -6.62 18.65 9.70
C GLU A 514 -6.39 17.14 9.75
N TRP A 515 -6.31 16.50 8.58
CA TRP A 515 -6.11 15.04 8.46
C TRP A 515 -7.25 14.19 9.06
N GLY A 516 -8.46 14.75 9.14
CA GLY A 516 -9.62 14.09 9.75
C GLY A 516 -10.40 13.15 8.84
N SER A 517 -10.05 13.05 7.55
CA SER A 517 -10.79 12.23 6.58
C SER A 517 -10.77 10.76 6.98
N GLY A 518 -11.94 10.14 7.07
CA GLY A 518 -12.12 8.75 7.55
C GLY A 518 -12.11 8.57 9.07
N LEU A 519 -11.70 9.58 9.84
CA LEU A 519 -11.80 9.58 11.31
C LEU A 519 -13.10 10.25 11.78
N ILE A 520 -13.48 11.36 11.15
CA ILE A 520 -14.61 12.18 11.58
C ILE A 520 -15.97 11.54 11.28
N ASP A 521 -16.05 10.73 10.22
CA ASP A 521 -17.27 10.11 9.68
C ASP A 521 -17.99 9.20 10.68
N ARG A 522 -17.25 8.72 11.67
CA ARG A 522 -17.74 7.83 12.73
C ARG A 522 -18.26 8.60 13.94
N ILE A 523 -17.85 9.87 14.09
CA ILE A 523 -18.14 10.74 15.25
C ILE A 523 -19.32 11.67 14.95
N VAL A 524 -19.36 12.27 13.75
CA VAL A 524 -20.44 13.19 13.35
C VAL A 524 -21.19 12.69 12.13
N GLY A 525 -22.50 13.00 12.07
CA GLY A 525 -23.38 12.54 10.99
C GLY A 525 -23.18 13.31 9.68
N ASP A 526 -22.94 14.61 9.75
CA ASP A 526 -22.74 15.48 8.59
C ASP A 526 -21.49 16.35 8.80
N TYR A 527 -20.68 16.51 7.76
CA TYR A 527 -19.52 17.40 7.80
C TYR A 527 -19.18 17.95 6.40
N LEU A 528 -18.37 19.00 6.38
CA LEU A 528 -17.78 19.57 5.17
C LEU A 528 -16.36 19.05 4.99
N GLU A 529 -15.98 18.63 3.79
CA GLU A 529 -14.61 18.26 3.46
C GLU A 529 -14.06 19.24 2.42
N LEU A 530 -12.96 19.90 2.76
CA LEU A 530 -12.28 20.85 1.89
C LEU A 530 -10.95 20.24 1.47
N VAL A 531 -10.91 19.78 0.21
CA VAL A 531 -9.77 19.12 -0.40
C VAL A 531 -8.89 20.19 -1.05
N ILE A 532 -7.68 20.36 -0.53
CA ILE A 532 -6.69 21.33 -1.00
C ILE A 532 -5.61 20.59 -1.78
N GLU A 533 -5.71 20.68 -3.10
CA GLU A 533 -4.77 20.12 -4.06
C GLU A 533 -3.73 21.19 -4.40
N ARG A 534 -2.44 20.85 -4.37
CA ARG A 534 -1.36 21.73 -4.81
C ARG A 534 -0.80 21.20 -6.14
N PRO A 535 -0.81 21.99 -7.23
CA PRO A 535 -0.10 21.63 -8.46
C PRO A 535 1.40 21.90 -8.28
N MET A 536 2.24 20.89 -8.56
CA MET A 536 3.70 20.99 -8.43
C MET A 536 4.37 21.64 -9.65
N GLY A 537 5.25 22.63 -9.46
CA GLY A 537 6.00 23.34 -10.49
C GLY A 537 7.33 24.00 -10.05
N ARG A 538 8.43 23.27 -10.28
CA ARG A 538 9.76 23.72 -10.80
C ARG A 538 10.62 24.72 -9.98
N ALA A 539 11.73 24.23 -9.42
CA ALA A 539 12.86 25.07 -8.97
C ALA A 539 13.70 25.57 -10.17
N GLY A 540 13.99 26.86 -10.18
CA GLY A 540 14.61 27.61 -11.27
C GLY A 540 16.13 27.48 -11.38
N SER A 541 16.59 27.68 -12.62
CA SER A 541 17.95 27.96 -13.06
C SER A 541 18.44 29.34 -12.61
N THR A 542 19.71 29.46 -12.23
CA THR A 542 20.46 30.73 -12.32
C THR A 542 21.78 30.48 -13.05
N ASP A 543 21.91 31.04 -14.25
CA ASP A 543 23.22 31.34 -14.87
C ASP A 543 23.30 32.85 -15.10
N GLY A 544 24.47 33.42 -14.80
CA GLY A 544 24.65 34.82 -14.44
C GLY A 544 24.80 35.84 -15.57
N GLY A 545 24.60 37.10 -15.18
CA GLY A 545 25.03 38.31 -15.88
C GLY A 545 24.86 39.50 -14.95
N GLY A 546 25.94 39.98 -14.33
CA GLY A 546 25.90 40.99 -13.27
C GLY A 546 25.77 42.44 -13.76
N ALA A 547 25.02 43.24 -12.99
CA ALA A 547 25.42 44.54 -12.42
C ALA A 547 24.22 45.14 -11.65
N ASP A 548 24.38 45.28 -10.32
CA ASP A 548 23.63 46.07 -9.33
C ASP A 548 22.11 46.31 -9.52
N ALA A 549 21.29 45.60 -8.72
CA ALA A 549 20.05 46.13 -8.11
C ALA A 549 19.49 45.16 -7.05
N ASP A 550 19.36 45.66 -5.81
CA ASP A 550 18.47 45.36 -4.67
C ASP A 550 17.97 43.94 -4.28
N GLU A 551 17.88 43.80 -2.96
CA GLU A 551 17.36 42.69 -2.15
C GLU A 551 15.92 42.24 -2.50
N THR A 552 15.60 40.98 -2.13
CA THR A 552 14.31 40.27 -2.09
C THR A 552 13.91 39.45 -3.34
N GLY A 553 13.81 38.11 -3.19
CA GLY A 553 13.30 37.20 -4.21
C GLY A 553 12.74 35.92 -3.57
N GLU A 554 11.45 35.92 -3.26
CA GLU A 554 10.69 34.77 -2.75
C GLU A 554 10.47 33.70 -3.84
N ALA A 555 10.42 32.43 -3.44
CA ALA A 555 10.10 31.31 -4.33
C ALA A 555 8.72 31.50 -4.98
N PRO A 556 8.51 31.04 -6.24
CA PRO A 556 7.24 31.20 -6.91
C PRO A 556 6.14 30.45 -6.15
N VAL A 557 5.05 31.16 -5.91
CA VAL A 557 3.92 30.65 -5.16
C VAL A 557 2.93 29.99 -6.13
N GLU A 558 2.72 28.68 -5.97
CA GLU A 558 1.87 27.89 -6.87
C GLU A 558 0.38 27.99 -6.51
N PRO A 559 -0.54 28.12 -7.47
CA PRO A 559 -1.97 28.19 -7.18
C PRO A 559 -2.55 26.85 -6.71
N ARG A 560 -3.20 26.75 -5.55
CA ARG A 560 -3.88 25.53 -5.05
C ARG A 560 -5.25 25.39 -5.68
N VAL A 561 -5.72 24.17 -5.91
CA VAL A 561 -7.13 23.91 -6.20
C VAL A 561 -7.81 23.45 -4.93
N VAL A 562 -8.88 24.14 -4.55
CA VAL A 562 -9.69 23.83 -3.38
C VAL A 562 -11.04 23.33 -3.85
N THR A 563 -11.44 22.13 -3.43
CA THR A 563 -12.76 21.57 -3.73
C THR A 563 -13.52 21.32 -2.43
N LEU A 564 -14.78 21.74 -2.35
CA LEU A 564 -15.65 21.52 -1.19
C LEU A 564 -16.61 20.36 -1.46
N HIS A 565 -16.64 19.39 -0.56
CA HIS A 565 -17.61 18.30 -0.56
C HIS A 565 -18.48 18.38 0.69
N ARG A 566 -19.78 18.12 0.53
CA ARG A 566 -20.68 17.86 1.66
C ARG A 566 -20.73 16.35 1.89
N ARG A 567 -20.30 15.91 3.05
CA ARG A 567 -20.31 14.51 3.45
C ARG A 567 -21.44 14.30 4.45
N ARG A 568 -22.25 13.26 4.20
CA ARG A 568 -23.29 12.79 5.12
C ARG A 568 -23.08 11.32 5.34
N ARG A 569 -23.27 10.88 6.57
CA ARG A 569 -23.37 9.47 6.91
C ARG A 569 -24.56 8.90 6.16
N ALA A 570 -24.35 7.84 5.39
CA ALA A 570 -25.48 7.10 4.81
C ALA A 570 -26.27 6.54 6.00
N ASP A 571 -27.52 6.99 6.16
CA ASP A 571 -28.44 6.36 7.09
C ASP A 571 -28.54 4.87 6.71
N GLY A 572 -28.22 4.01 7.68
CA GLY A 572 -28.01 2.58 7.49
C GLY A 572 -29.21 1.80 6.97
#